data_AF-A0A484NFI0-F1
#
_entry.id   AF-A0A484NFI0-F1
#
_cell.length_a   1.000
_cell.length_b   1.000
_cell.length_c   1.000
_cell.angle_alpha   90.00
_cell.angle_beta   90.00
_cell.angle_gamma   90.00
#
_symmetry.space_group_name_H-M   'P 1'
#
loop_
_entity.id
_entity.type
_entity.pdbx_description
1 polymer ?
#
loop_
_entity_poly.entity_id
_entity_poly.type
_entity_poly.pdbx_seq_one_letter_code
_entity_poly.pdbx_strand_id
1 'polypeptide(L)'
;MAMECRPTVAGQFPEDPQKPPKGSTSNGRVKIMLAFVAAFLLASAAAVGVWAKMEGKVSGETRIRVKPTRAISLTCGKTRYPRLCVTSLLEFPGALSASRDQFVHISVNLTMQRFEQALSRATDIGNLPMSGFERSAYDDCLDLLEESSELLSKSLASLGSSGKGSAAADDVQTWLSAALTNHETCKDGIQNAGGSLKARMSERSLKDLSELVSNCLAIFVAAQKNNGGGGDFSGVPVQHRRRKLLTQEEDFPVWVSRQERRLLDAAPGPVIRADIIVSKDGNGTVKTIAEAIEMVPEKSDRRTIIYVKEGRYEEKNLKIDRKKINVMIFGDGMGKTIISGGRSVVADNITTFHTASFAATGAGFIAKDMTFENWAGPENHQAVALRVGADHAVIHRCEIKGYQDTLYVHSQRQFYRDCEIYGTVDFIFGNAAVVFQKCGIFARKPLPSQKNTITAQSRKDPYQNTGMSLHDCRILATDDLEAAKLNYSTYLGRPWKMYSRAVVMMSYIGDHVHSRGWLEWNETFALDTLYYGEYNNTGPGAALNQRVNWTGYHLMNTTAEAYKFTVASFIFGSSWLPPTGVAFLAGLTT
;
A
#
# COMPACT_ATOMS: atom_id res chain seq x y z
N MET A 1 -46.72 -23.50 35.08
CA MET A 1 -47.08 -22.30 35.85
C MET A 1 -46.96 -21.10 34.92
N ALA A 2 -48.00 -20.49 34.38
CA ALA A 2 -49.45 -20.76 34.31
C ALA A 2 -49.89 -20.53 32.83
N MET A 3 -50.79 -21.30 32.19
CA MET A 3 -52.28 -21.21 32.25
C MET A 3 -52.79 -19.77 31.95
N GLU A 4 -53.73 -19.49 31.02
CA GLU A 4 -54.81 -20.25 30.33
C GLU A 4 -55.16 -19.65 28.92
N CYS A 5 -55.49 -20.44 27.89
CA CYS A 5 -56.84 -20.76 27.31
C CYS A 5 -57.69 -19.55 26.80
N ARG A 6 -58.06 -19.36 25.50
CA ARG A 6 -58.89 -20.13 24.50
C ARG A 6 -60.45 -19.99 24.70
N PRO A 7 -61.33 -20.14 23.67
CA PRO A 7 -61.64 -19.19 22.57
C PRO A 7 -63.19 -19.06 22.27
N THR A 8 -63.61 -18.79 21.00
CA THR A 8 -64.96 -18.92 20.35
C THR A 8 -65.93 -17.70 20.32
N VAL A 9 -66.88 -17.49 19.37
CA VAL A 9 -67.18 -17.92 17.94
C VAL A 9 -68.28 -16.99 17.32
N ALA A 10 -68.25 -16.75 15.99
CA ALA A 10 -69.32 -16.25 15.06
C ALA A 10 -70.10 -14.93 15.37
N GLY A 11 -70.68 -14.20 14.40
CA GLY A 11 -70.64 -14.27 12.93
C GLY A 11 -71.92 -13.71 12.26
N GLN A 12 -71.83 -13.07 11.07
CA GLN A 12 -72.96 -12.85 10.13
C GLN A 12 -72.50 -12.32 8.74
N PHE A 13 -73.18 -12.77 7.68
CA PHE A 13 -73.09 -12.44 6.23
C PHE A 13 -74.40 -11.72 5.80
N PRO A 14 -74.67 -11.27 4.54
CA PRO A 14 -74.06 -11.58 3.22
C PRO A 14 -73.57 -10.29 2.46
N GLU A 15 -73.38 -10.16 1.13
CA GLU A 15 -73.73 -10.97 -0.07
C GLU A 15 -72.75 -10.74 -1.27
N ASP A 16 -73.19 -10.95 -2.52
CA ASP A 16 -72.43 -11.02 -3.80
C ASP A 16 -73.16 -10.21 -4.93
N PRO A 17 -72.81 -10.20 -6.24
CA PRO A 17 -71.52 -10.21 -6.97
C PRO A 17 -71.33 -8.99 -7.92
N GLN A 18 -70.14 -8.81 -8.53
CA GLN A 18 -69.90 -8.61 -10.00
C GLN A 18 -68.53 -8.00 -10.39
N LYS A 19 -68.11 -8.28 -11.64
CA LYS A 19 -66.93 -7.80 -12.39
C LYS A 19 -67.34 -7.75 -13.89
N PRO A 20 -66.62 -7.08 -14.83
CA PRO A 20 -65.66 -5.95 -14.77
C PRO A 20 -66.17 -4.72 -15.60
N PRO A 21 -65.42 -3.61 -15.81
CA PRO A 21 -64.49 -3.54 -16.96
C PRO A 21 -63.28 -2.55 -16.88
N LYS A 22 -62.31 -2.80 -17.78
CA LYS A 22 -61.40 -1.87 -18.50
C LYS A 22 -60.73 -0.69 -17.73
N GLY A 23 -59.41 -0.75 -17.60
CA GLY A 23 -58.58 0.37 -17.16
C GLY A 23 -58.48 1.51 -18.19
N SER A 24 -58.60 2.74 -17.71
CA SER A 24 -58.39 3.98 -18.49
C SER A 24 -56.95 4.49 -18.30
N THR A 25 -56.30 4.87 -19.41
CA THR A 25 -54.93 5.41 -19.43
C THR A 25 -54.85 6.82 -18.84
N SER A 26 -54.25 6.96 -17.65
CA SER A 26 -54.06 8.26 -16.99
C SER A 26 -52.90 9.08 -17.59
N ASN A 27 -53.12 9.67 -18.76
CA ASN A 27 -52.21 10.63 -19.39
C ASN A 27 -52.08 11.98 -18.64
N GLY A 28 -52.75 12.14 -17.49
CA GLY A 28 -52.66 13.34 -16.64
C GLY A 28 -51.41 13.38 -15.76
N ARG A 29 -51.07 12.26 -15.09
CA ARG A 29 -49.95 12.23 -14.12
C ARG A 29 -48.58 12.41 -14.78
N VAL A 30 -48.40 11.88 -16.00
CA VAL A 30 -47.14 12.04 -16.77
C VAL A 30 -46.95 13.49 -17.22
N LYS A 31 -48.02 14.19 -17.64
CA LYS A 31 -47.96 15.61 -18.04
C LYS A 31 -47.61 16.53 -16.86
N ILE A 32 -48.12 16.24 -15.67
CA ILE A 32 -47.78 17.02 -14.46
C ILE A 32 -46.31 16.81 -14.08
N MET A 33 -45.79 15.57 -14.09
CA MET A 33 -44.37 15.30 -13.84
C MET A 33 -43.44 15.97 -14.86
N LEU A 34 -43.78 15.94 -16.15
CA LEU A 34 -43.00 16.62 -17.20
C LEU A 34 -43.00 18.16 -17.03
N ALA A 35 -44.11 18.76 -16.59
CA ALA A 35 -44.18 20.18 -16.30
C ALA A 35 -43.27 20.59 -15.12
N PHE A 36 -43.23 19.78 -14.04
CA PHE A 36 -42.31 20.02 -12.91
C PHE A 36 -40.84 19.85 -13.30
N VAL A 37 -40.49 18.86 -14.14
CA VAL A 37 -39.12 18.69 -14.64
C VAL A 37 -38.70 19.84 -15.54
N ALA A 38 -39.58 20.32 -16.44
CA ALA A 38 -39.29 21.48 -17.28
C ALA A 38 -39.11 22.77 -16.47
N ALA A 39 -39.92 22.99 -15.42
CA ALA A 39 -39.78 24.13 -14.52
C ALA A 39 -38.46 24.09 -13.72
N PHE A 40 -38.05 22.91 -13.24
CA PHE A 40 -36.77 22.74 -12.55
C PHE A 40 -35.56 22.98 -13.46
N LEU A 41 -35.62 22.52 -14.72
CA LEU A 41 -34.56 22.75 -15.70
C LEU A 41 -34.42 24.25 -16.04
N LEU A 42 -35.52 24.97 -16.21
CA LEU A 42 -35.50 26.42 -16.45
C LEU A 42 -35.01 27.22 -15.23
N ALA A 43 -35.39 26.82 -14.01
CA ALA A 43 -34.86 27.41 -12.78
C ALA A 43 -33.35 27.17 -12.64
N SER A 44 -32.84 26.00 -13.02
CA SER A 44 -31.40 25.69 -13.00
C SER A 44 -30.62 26.52 -14.04
N ALA A 45 -31.17 26.73 -15.24
CA ALA A 45 -30.54 27.56 -16.27
C ALA A 45 -30.49 29.04 -15.86
N ALA A 46 -31.54 29.56 -15.23
CA ALA A 46 -31.55 30.92 -14.70
C ALA A 46 -30.57 31.10 -13.53
N ALA A 47 -30.45 30.12 -12.63
CA ALA A 47 -29.48 30.13 -11.55
C ALA A 47 -28.03 30.14 -12.08
N VAL A 48 -27.72 29.31 -13.08
CA VAL A 48 -26.40 29.30 -13.74
C VAL A 48 -26.12 30.63 -14.46
N GLY A 49 -27.13 31.23 -15.11
CA GLY A 49 -27.00 32.53 -15.77
C GLY A 49 -26.73 33.71 -14.81
N VAL A 50 -27.22 33.64 -13.58
CA VAL A 50 -26.93 34.65 -12.53
C VAL A 50 -25.59 34.38 -11.84
N TRP A 51 -25.25 33.12 -11.57
CA TRP A 51 -23.94 32.74 -11.01
C TRP A 51 -22.79 33.13 -11.94
N ALA A 52 -22.93 32.84 -13.25
CA ALA A 52 -21.98 33.24 -14.28
C ALA A 52 -21.82 34.77 -14.46
N LYS A 53 -22.69 35.58 -13.82
CA LYS A 53 -22.63 37.04 -13.82
C LYS A 53 -22.21 37.65 -12.47
N MET A 54 -22.07 36.85 -11.41
CA MET A 54 -21.65 37.30 -10.07
C MET A 54 -20.23 36.89 -9.66
N GLU A 55 -19.53 36.03 -10.40
CA GLU A 55 -18.05 35.89 -10.26
C GLU A 55 -17.27 37.11 -10.81
N GLY A 56 -17.97 38.15 -11.28
CA GLY A 56 -17.42 39.34 -11.93
C GLY A 56 -17.14 40.55 -11.03
N LYS A 57 -16.86 40.39 -9.72
CA LYS A 57 -16.27 41.45 -8.86
C LYS A 57 -15.89 40.94 -7.45
N VAL A 58 -14.62 40.57 -7.27
CA VAL A 58 -13.95 40.56 -5.95
C VAL A 58 -12.65 41.34 -6.07
N SER A 59 -12.31 42.08 -5.01
CA SER A 59 -11.19 43.01 -4.87
C SER A 59 -9.90 42.58 -5.59
N GLY A 60 -9.31 43.49 -6.37
CA GLY A 60 -8.10 43.22 -7.13
C GLY A 60 -6.83 43.32 -6.29
N GLU A 61 -6.18 42.17 -6.05
CA GLU A 61 -4.73 42.12 -6.00
C GLU A 61 -4.18 41.89 -7.42
N THR A 62 -3.25 42.75 -7.85
CA THR A 62 -2.71 42.76 -9.21
C THR A 62 -1.69 41.65 -9.45
N ARG A 63 -2.10 40.37 -9.34
CA ARG A 63 -1.28 39.23 -9.79
C ARG A 63 -1.10 39.30 -11.31
N ILE A 64 0.06 39.75 -11.75
CA ILE A 64 0.47 39.74 -13.17
C ILE A 64 0.28 38.32 -13.70
N ARG A 65 -0.58 38.15 -14.72
CA ARG A 65 -0.90 36.84 -15.30
C ARG A 65 0.22 36.38 -16.23
N VAL A 66 1.36 36.01 -15.64
CA VAL A 66 2.54 35.50 -16.34
C VAL A 66 2.14 34.29 -17.19
N LYS A 67 2.47 34.33 -18.49
CA LYS A 67 2.24 33.21 -19.40
C LYS A 67 3.29 32.11 -19.16
N PRO A 68 2.92 30.82 -19.15
CA PRO A 68 3.90 29.74 -19.01
C PRO A 68 4.86 29.71 -20.20
N THR A 69 6.14 29.44 -19.92
CA THR A 69 7.14 29.22 -20.96
C THR A 69 6.85 27.92 -21.70
N ARG A 70 7.36 27.79 -22.93
CA ARG A 70 7.25 26.53 -23.72
C ARG A 70 7.79 25.33 -22.95
N ALA A 71 8.84 25.52 -22.14
CA ALA A 71 9.45 24.48 -21.33
C ALA A 71 8.55 24.01 -20.17
N ILE A 72 7.86 24.94 -19.49
CA ILE A 72 6.85 24.62 -18.47
C ILE A 72 5.68 23.86 -19.11
N SER A 73 5.10 24.36 -20.19
CA SER A 73 3.96 23.73 -20.87
C SER A 73 4.27 22.31 -21.38
N LEU A 74 5.45 22.08 -21.94
CA LEU A 74 5.89 20.75 -22.39
C LEU A 74 6.22 19.78 -21.24
N THR A 75 6.50 20.29 -20.04
CA THR A 75 6.82 19.48 -18.86
C THR A 75 5.53 19.10 -18.13
N CYS A 76 4.68 20.10 -17.84
CA CYS A 76 3.37 19.87 -17.24
C CYS A 76 2.40 19.10 -18.14
N GLY A 77 2.54 19.19 -19.47
CA GLY A 77 1.73 18.38 -20.40
C GLY A 77 1.95 16.86 -20.30
N LYS A 78 2.97 16.39 -19.57
CA LYS A 78 3.20 14.97 -19.27
C LYS A 78 2.60 14.53 -17.93
N THR A 79 2.09 15.44 -17.10
CA THR A 79 1.61 15.13 -15.75
C THR A 79 0.10 14.90 -15.70
N ARG A 80 -0.39 14.25 -14.64
CA ARG A 80 -1.83 13.99 -14.47
C ARG A 80 -2.63 15.23 -14.09
N TYR A 81 -1.98 16.21 -13.45
CA TYR A 81 -2.60 17.45 -13.00
C TYR A 81 -1.90 18.67 -13.65
N PRO A 82 -2.01 18.82 -15.00
CA PRO A 82 -1.23 19.79 -15.77
C PRO A 82 -1.51 21.24 -15.36
N ARG A 83 -2.76 21.59 -15.04
CA ARG A 83 -3.13 22.93 -14.54
C ARG A 83 -2.40 23.24 -13.23
N LEU A 84 -2.45 22.32 -12.27
CA LEU A 84 -1.78 22.48 -10.98
C LEU A 84 -0.27 22.63 -11.19
N CYS A 85 0.34 21.75 -11.98
CA CYS A 85 1.77 21.83 -12.34
C CYS A 85 2.15 23.22 -12.90
N VAL A 86 1.37 23.75 -13.85
CA VAL A 86 1.66 25.07 -14.45
C VAL A 86 1.56 26.18 -13.41
N THR A 87 0.49 26.21 -12.61
CA THR A 87 0.33 27.24 -11.55
C THR A 87 1.45 27.13 -10.50
N SER A 88 1.74 25.93 -10.03
CA SER A 88 2.78 25.64 -9.06
C SER A 88 4.18 26.05 -9.53
N LEU A 89 4.56 25.75 -10.78
CA LEU A 89 5.85 26.17 -11.32
C LEU A 89 5.91 27.69 -11.57
N LEU A 90 4.81 28.33 -11.96
CA LEU A 90 4.76 29.79 -12.16
C LEU A 90 4.89 30.59 -10.85
N GLU A 91 4.47 30.03 -9.71
CA GLU A 91 4.66 30.66 -8.40
C GLU A 91 6.08 30.49 -7.84
N PHE A 92 6.93 29.62 -8.43
CA PHE A 92 8.27 29.35 -7.90
C PHE A 92 9.35 30.32 -8.47
N PRO A 93 10.12 31.03 -7.61
CA PRO A 93 11.16 31.94 -8.05
C PRO A 93 12.22 31.26 -8.95
N GLY A 94 12.51 31.86 -10.11
CA GLY A 94 13.51 31.35 -11.06
C GLY A 94 13.02 30.24 -12.00
N ALA A 95 11.80 29.70 -11.84
CA ALA A 95 11.27 28.65 -12.71
C ALA A 95 11.08 29.09 -14.18
N LEU A 96 10.88 30.39 -14.44
CA LEU A 96 10.76 30.93 -15.80
C LEU A 96 12.05 30.84 -16.61
N SER A 97 13.21 30.85 -15.94
CA SER A 97 14.55 30.72 -16.52
C SER A 97 15.14 29.31 -16.41
N ALA A 98 14.42 28.36 -15.82
CA ALA A 98 14.93 27.03 -15.51
C ALA A 98 14.99 26.11 -16.74
N SER A 99 15.98 25.22 -16.76
CA SER A 99 16.10 24.13 -17.73
C SER A 99 15.14 22.96 -17.41
N ARG A 100 15.00 22.01 -18.33
CA ARG A 100 14.08 20.88 -18.16
C ARG A 100 14.48 19.97 -16.98
N ASP A 101 15.76 19.76 -16.77
CA ASP A 101 16.28 18.94 -15.66
C ASP A 101 16.10 19.64 -14.31
N GLN A 102 16.20 20.97 -14.29
CA GLN A 102 15.94 21.78 -13.10
C GLN A 102 14.45 21.71 -12.66
N PHE A 103 13.50 21.45 -13.56
CA PHE A 103 12.09 21.31 -13.16
C PHE A 103 11.84 20.12 -12.22
N VAL A 104 12.65 19.05 -12.30
CA VAL A 104 12.55 17.92 -11.35
C VAL A 104 12.85 18.42 -9.94
N HIS A 105 14.00 19.08 -9.76
CA HIS A 105 14.43 19.63 -8.47
C HIS A 105 13.46 20.70 -7.95
N ILE A 106 12.99 21.61 -8.83
CA ILE A 106 12.00 22.64 -8.49
C ILE A 106 10.68 22.00 -8.03
N SER A 107 10.16 20.99 -8.75
CA SER A 107 8.88 20.37 -8.40
C SER A 107 8.93 19.66 -7.04
N VAL A 108 10.02 18.94 -6.75
CA VAL A 108 10.17 18.23 -5.47
C VAL A 108 10.38 19.23 -4.33
N ASN A 109 11.15 20.31 -4.53
CA ASN A 109 11.39 21.35 -3.52
C ASN A 109 10.09 22.08 -3.15
N LEU A 110 9.35 22.53 -4.15
CA LEU A 110 8.03 23.13 -3.93
C LEU A 110 7.09 22.17 -3.19
N THR A 111 7.10 20.89 -3.55
CA THR A 111 6.23 19.90 -2.92
C THR A 111 6.63 19.64 -1.46
N MET A 112 7.93 19.53 -1.16
CA MET A 112 8.45 19.46 0.21
C MET A 112 7.96 20.63 1.07
N GLN A 113 8.13 21.87 0.58
CA GLN A 113 7.65 23.07 1.29
C GLN A 113 6.13 23.08 1.52
N ARG A 114 5.34 22.49 0.61
CA ARG A 114 3.89 22.34 0.81
C ARG A 114 3.55 21.28 1.86
N PHE A 115 4.32 20.18 1.95
CA PHE A 115 4.18 19.18 3.00
C PHE A 115 4.58 19.73 4.37
N GLU A 116 5.66 20.50 4.48
CA GLU A 116 6.06 21.19 5.72
C GLU A 116 4.98 22.18 6.20
N GLN A 117 4.43 22.99 5.28
CA GLN A 117 3.29 23.88 5.56
C GLN A 117 2.04 23.11 6.01
N ALA A 118 1.77 21.94 5.40
CA ALA A 118 0.64 21.09 5.76
C ALA A 118 0.80 20.46 7.14
N LEU A 119 2.00 19.98 7.47
CA LEU A 119 2.34 19.41 8.77
C LEU A 119 2.19 20.47 9.87
N SER A 120 2.73 21.68 9.66
CA SER A 120 2.56 22.79 10.61
C SER A 120 1.07 23.08 10.89
N ARG A 121 0.24 23.20 9.84
CA ARG A 121 -1.20 23.45 9.98
C ARG A 121 -1.97 22.26 10.57
N ALA A 122 -1.49 21.04 10.37
CA ALA A 122 -2.07 19.85 10.97
C ALA A 122 -1.83 19.86 12.48
N THR A 123 -0.62 20.18 12.95
CA THR A 123 -0.29 20.28 14.37
C THR A 123 -1.20 21.27 15.13
N ASP A 124 -1.56 22.41 14.50
CA ASP A 124 -2.49 23.40 15.06
C ASP A 124 -3.91 22.85 15.34
N ILE A 125 -4.28 21.72 14.74
CA ILE A 125 -5.60 21.07 14.86
C ILE A 125 -5.64 20.10 16.06
N GLY A 126 -4.48 19.77 16.67
CA GLY A 126 -4.34 18.71 17.68
C GLY A 126 -5.21 18.86 18.94
N ASN A 127 -5.51 20.09 19.34
CA ASN A 127 -6.30 20.45 20.53
C ASN A 127 -7.82 20.30 20.37
N LEU A 128 -8.32 19.86 19.21
CA LEU A 128 -9.76 19.64 19.04
C LEU A 128 -10.25 18.40 19.81
N PRO A 129 -11.49 18.41 20.32
CA PRO A 129 -12.13 17.21 20.80
C PRO A 129 -12.32 16.24 19.62
N MET A 130 -11.85 15.01 19.80
CA MET A 130 -11.88 13.95 18.79
C MET A 130 -12.32 12.64 19.44
N SER A 131 -13.13 11.85 18.74
CA SER A 131 -13.40 10.45 19.06
C SER A 131 -12.13 9.58 18.92
N GLY A 132 -12.17 8.33 19.39
CA GLY A 132 -11.04 7.40 19.25
C GLY A 132 -10.56 7.22 17.81
N PHE A 133 -11.51 7.10 16.87
CA PHE A 133 -11.19 6.95 15.44
C PHE A 133 -10.63 8.25 14.85
N GLU A 134 -11.22 9.41 15.16
CA GLU A 134 -10.71 10.72 14.73
C GLU A 134 -9.30 10.99 15.25
N ARG A 135 -9.01 10.69 16.53
CA ARG A 135 -7.68 10.81 17.11
C ARG A 135 -6.70 9.89 16.37
N SER A 136 -7.06 8.62 16.19
CA SER A 136 -6.24 7.63 15.50
C SER A 136 -5.91 8.05 14.05
N ALA A 137 -6.90 8.55 13.30
CA ALA A 137 -6.73 9.04 11.94
C ALA A 137 -5.92 10.34 11.83
N TYR A 138 -6.00 11.21 12.83
CA TYR A 138 -5.14 12.39 12.92
C TYR A 138 -3.69 12.00 13.23
N ASP A 139 -3.49 11.11 14.21
CA ASP A 139 -2.17 10.70 14.68
C ASP A 139 -1.43 9.94 13.56
N ASP A 140 -2.13 9.05 12.83
CA ASP A 140 -1.70 8.46 11.56
C ASP A 140 -1.20 9.55 10.59
N CYS A 141 -2.00 10.60 10.39
CA CYS A 141 -1.70 11.61 9.40
C CYS A 141 -0.47 12.45 9.75
N LEU A 142 -0.25 12.78 11.03
CA LEU A 142 0.97 13.49 11.44
C LEU A 142 2.22 12.65 11.16
N ASP A 143 2.23 11.39 11.59
CA ASP A 143 3.31 10.43 11.34
C ASP A 143 3.63 10.34 9.84
N LEU A 144 2.60 10.21 9.01
CA LEU A 144 2.70 10.02 7.57
C LEU A 144 3.12 11.29 6.82
N LEU A 145 2.70 12.48 7.27
CA LEU A 145 3.15 13.77 6.73
C LEU A 145 4.61 14.04 7.08
N GLU A 146 5.04 13.73 8.30
CA GLU A 146 6.43 13.90 8.73
C GLU A 146 7.36 12.95 7.96
N GLU A 147 6.99 11.67 7.82
CA GLU A 147 7.73 10.69 7.01
C GLU A 147 7.79 11.11 5.53
N SER A 148 6.68 11.59 4.96
CA SER A 148 6.64 12.09 3.57
C SER A 148 7.59 13.28 3.35
N SER A 149 7.67 14.17 4.33
CA SER A 149 8.56 15.34 4.27
C SER A 149 10.04 14.92 4.27
N GLU A 150 10.40 13.92 5.10
CA GLU A 150 11.74 13.34 5.12
C GLU A 150 12.10 12.64 3.79
N LEU A 151 11.15 11.93 3.17
CA LEU A 151 11.32 11.27 1.87
C LEU A 151 11.49 12.26 0.71
N LEU A 152 10.75 13.37 0.73
CA LEU A 152 10.91 14.47 -0.23
C LEU A 152 12.27 15.17 -0.06
N SER A 153 12.73 15.37 1.18
CA SER A 153 14.06 15.92 1.48
C SER A 153 15.20 15.01 1.01
N LYS A 154 15.11 13.70 1.28
CA LYS A 154 16.05 12.68 0.75
C LYS A 154 16.08 12.68 -0.78
N SER A 155 14.92 12.82 -1.42
CA SER A 155 14.82 12.92 -2.88
C SER A 155 15.58 14.13 -3.44
N LEU A 156 15.47 15.30 -2.80
CA LEU A 156 16.21 16.51 -3.19
C LEU A 156 17.72 16.36 -3.00
N ALA A 157 18.17 15.81 -1.87
CA ALA A 157 19.59 15.59 -1.61
C ALA A 157 20.23 14.63 -2.64
N SER A 158 19.47 13.63 -3.11
CA SER A 158 19.89 12.75 -4.20
C SER A 158 19.97 13.51 -5.55
N LEU A 159 18.95 14.30 -5.88
CA LEU A 159 18.89 15.10 -7.11
C LEU A 159 19.98 16.19 -7.20
N GLY A 160 20.40 16.76 -6.07
CA GLY A 160 21.50 17.74 -6.01
C GLY A 160 22.90 17.11 -6.09
N SER A 161 23.03 15.78 -5.94
CA SER A 161 24.30 15.06 -5.98
C SER A 161 24.73 14.75 -7.42
N SER A 162 25.22 15.75 -8.15
CA SER A 162 25.76 15.62 -9.51
C SER A 162 26.74 14.44 -9.64
N GLY A 163 26.34 13.37 -10.33
CA GLY A 163 27.20 12.22 -10.67
C GLY A 163 26.79 10.86 -10.09
N LYS A 164 25.71 10.75 -9.30
CA LYS A 164 25.19 9.44 -8.88
C LYS A 164 24.39 8.77 -10.01
N GLY A 165 24.71 7.50 -10.30
CA GLY A 165 24.14 6.73 -11.42
C GLY A 165 22.71 6.22 -11.19
N SER A 166 22.26 5.28 -12.04
CA SER A 166 20.86 4.82 -12.11
C SER A 166 20.24 4.41 -10.77
N ALA A 167 20.99 3.76 -9.87
CA ALA A 167 20.49 3.37 -8.55
C ALA A 167 19.93 4.54 -7.74
N ALA A 168 20.54 5.73 -7.83
CA ALA A 168 20.05 6.93 -7.14
C ALA A 168 18.76 7.50 -7.75
N ALA A 169 18.44 7.16 -9.02
CA ALA A 169 17.18 7.48 -9.64
C ALA A 169 16.06 6.52 -9.21
N ASP A 170 16.38 5.23 -9.09
CA ASP A 170 15.46 4.19 -8.59
C ASP A 170 15.03 4.47 -7.13
N ASP A 171 15.98 4.92 -6.30
CA ASP A 171 15.74 5.39 -4.93
C ASP A 171 14.75 6.57 -4.90
N VAL A 172 14.99 7.61 -5.72
CA VAL A 172 14.11 8.80 -5.78
C VAL A 172 12.70 8.44 -6.23
N GLN A 173 12.52 7.57 -7.23
CA GLN A 173 11.18 7.13 -7.63
C GLN A 173 10.48 6.35 -6.50
N THR A 174 11.22 5.53 -5.75
CA THR A 174 10.69 4.78 -4.60
C THR A 174 10.23 5.73 -3.49
N TRP A 175 11.06 6.71 -3.09
CA TRP A 175 10.72 7.65 -2.02
C TRP A 175 9.56 8.57 -2.39
N LEU A 176 9.50 9.06 -3.65
CA LEU A 176 8.34 9.80 -4.15
C LEU A 176 7.07 8.93 -4.19
N SER A 177 7.20 7.64 -4.54
CA SER A 177 6.08 6.69 -4.54
C SER A 177 5.55 6.42 -3.13
N ALA A 178 6.45 6.33 -2.15
CA ALA A 178 6.11 6.18 -0.74
C ALA A 178 5.50 7.46 -0.15
N ALA A 179 6.03 8.66 -0.44
CA ALA A 179 5.42 9.92 0.00
C ALA A 179 3.97 10.08 -0.51
N LEU A 180 3.69 9.70 -1.77
CA LEU A 180 2.32 9.66 -2.27
C LEU A 180 1.45 8.64 -1.52
N THR A 181 1.99 7.45 -1.26
CA THR A 181 1.28 6.38 -0.51
C THR A 181 0.92 6.83 0.90
N ASN A 182 1.89 7.40 1.62
CA ASN A 182 1.72 7.88 2.98
C ASN A 182 0.64 8.98 3.05
N HIS A 183 0.66 9.93 2.10
CA HIS A 183 -0.36 10.96 2.01
C HIS A 183 -1.76 10.39 1.70
N GLU A 184 -1.87 9.39 0.83
CA GLU A 184 -3.14 8.71 0.54
C GLU A 184 -3.69 7.96 1.76
N THR A 185 -2.84 7.28 2.53
CA THR A 185 -3.25 6.64 3.80
C THR A 185 -3.77 7.67 4.82
N CYS A 186 -3.09 8.81 4.98
CA CYS A 186 -3.62 9.93 5.78
C CYS A 186 -5.01 10.38 5.26
N LYS A 187 -5.11 10.63 3.96
CA LYS A 187 -6.31 11.17 3.31
C LYS A 187 -7.51 10.24 3.47
N ASP A 188 -7.33 8.94 3.27
CA ASP A 188 -8.36 7.92 3.50
C ASP A 188 -8.81 7.89 4.97
N GLY A 189 -7.87 7.89 5.93
CA GLY A 189 -8.18 7.91 7.37
C GLY A 189 -9.03 9.11 7.78
N ILE A 190 -8.60 10.31 7.37
CA ILE A 190 -9.31 11.58 7.63
C ILE A 190 -10.68 11.61 6.91
N GLN A 191 -10.79 11.04 5.71
CA GLN A 191 -12.07 10.98 4.99
C GLN A 191 -13.10 10.07 5.66
N ASN A 192 -12.65 8.96 6.26
CA ASN A 192 -13.46 8.00 7.00
C ASN A 192 -13.87 8.54 8.39
N ALA A 193 -12.99 9.29 9.05
CA ALA A 193 -13.27 9.88 10.37
C ALA A 193 -14.41 10.93 10.34
N GLY A 194 -14.49 11.70 9.25
CA GLY A 194 -15.60 12.64 9.03
C GLY A 194 -15.54 13.89 9.92
N GLY A 195 -16.72 14.46 10.18
CA GLY A 195 -16.90 15.53 11.16
C GLY A 195 -16.07 16.80 10.92
N SER A 196 -15.74 17.48 12.04
CA SER A 196 -15.00 18.75 12.02
C SER A 196 -13.51 18.57 11.69
N LEU A 197 -12.95 17.40 12.01
CA LEU A 197 -11.60 17.01 11.66
C LEU A 197 -11.42 16.98 10.14
N LYS A 198 -12.31 16.26 9.42
CA LYS A 198 -12.28 16.14 7.96
C LYS A 198 -12.31 17.50 7.27
N ALA A 199 -13.19 18.40 7.69
CA ALA A 199 -13.30 19.74 7.10
C ALA A 199 -11.99 20.53 7.25
N ARG A 200 -11.45 20.60 8.47
CA ARG A 200 -10.21 21.36 8.74
C ARG A 200 -8.99 20.77 8.04
N MET A 201 -8.79 19.45 8.15
CA MET A 201 -7.64 18.77 7.55
C MET A 201 -7.69 18.78 6.02
N SER A 202 -8.83 18.41 5.41
CA SER A 202 -8.94 18.24 3.96
C SER A 202 -8.82 19.57 3.20
N GLU A 203 -9.39 20.65 3.73
CA GLU A 203 -9.43 21.95 3.04
C GLU A 203 -8.19 22.82 3.31
N ARG A 204 -7.61 22.76 4.52
CA ARG A 204 -6.55 23.68 4.96
C ARG A 204 -5.15 23.07 4.93
N SER A 205 -5.02 21.77 5.20
CA SER A 205 -3.73 21.10 5.37
C SER A 205 -3.41 20.19 4.19
N LEU A 206 -4.32 19.28 3.82
CA LEU A 206 -4.07 18.19 2.88
C LEU A 206 -4.33 18.53 1.41
N LYS A 207 -4.78 19.76 1.12
CA LYS A 207 -5.22 20.18 -0.20
C LYS A 207 -4.09 20.12 -1.24
N ASP A 208 -4.40 19.55 -2.40
CA ASP A 208 -3.53 19.43 -3.59
C ASP A 208 -2.22 18.64 -3.40
N LEU A 209 -1.93 18.08 -2.20
CA LEU A 209 -0.65 17.42 -1.91
C LEU A 209 -0.42 16.12 -2.70
N SER A 210 -1.43 15.23 -2.77
CA SER A 210 -1.39 14.02 -3.62
C SER A 210 -1.10 14.37 -5.09
N GLU A 211 -1.73 15.43 -5.56
CA GLU A 211 -1.68 15.91 -6.93
C GLU A 211 -0.30 16.55 -7.25
N LEU A 212 0.33 17.21 -6.27
CA LEU A 212 1.71 17.70 -6.34
C LEU A 212 2.73 16.56 -6.40
N VAL A 213 2.63 15.53 -5.56
CA VAL A 213 3.55 14.37 -5.61
C VAL A 213 3.37 13.56 -6.89
N SER A 214 2.13 13.37 -7.36
CA SER A 214 1.84 12.76 -8.68
C SER A 214 2.49 13.56 -9.83
N ASN A 215 2.42 14.89 -9.79
CA ASN A 215 3.13 15.73 -10.75
C ASN A 215 4.66 15.56 -10.65
N CYS A 216 5.24 15.48 -9.44
CA CYS A 216 6.67 15.24 -9.26
C CYS A 216 7.11 13.90 -9.84
N LEU A 217 6.38 12.82 -9.56
CA LEU A 217 6.63 11.48 -10.13
C LEU A 217 6.59 11.52 -11.65
N ALA A 218 5.57 12.15 -12.24
CA ALA A 218 5.43 12.28 -13.69
C ALA A 218 6.60 13.05 -14.33
N ILE A 219 7.01 14.18 -13.73
CA ILE A 219 8.13 14.99 -14.20
C ILE A 219 9.45 14.22 -14.08
N PHE A 220 9.68 13.56 -12.94
CA PHE A 220 10.87 12.74 -12.69
C PHE A 220 11.01 11.59 -13.70
N VAL A 221 9.98 10.75 -13.84
CA VAL A 221 9.99 9.61 -14.78
C VAL A 221 10.13 10.09 -16.23
N ALA A 222 9.49 11.22 -16.57
CA ALA A 222 9.64 11.83 -17.89
C ALA A 222 11.02 12.43 -18.19
N ALA A 223 11.80 12.78 -17.16
CA ALA A 223 13.19 13.21 -17.30
C ALA A 223 14.12 12.01 -17.49
N GLN A 224 13.98 10.96 -16.68
CA GLN A 224 14.78 9.73 -16.79
C GLN A 224 14.68 9.09 -18.19
N LYS A 225 13.46 9.02 -18.75
CA LYS A 225 13.22 8.53 -20.13
C LYS A 225 14.00 9.30 -21.21
N ASN A 226 14.24 10.60 -21.03
CA ASN A 226 15.00 11.39 -22.02
C ASN A 226 16.52 11.16 -21.92
N ASN A 227 17.03 10.80 -20.74
CA ASN A 227 18.46 10.59 -20.47
C ASN A 227 18.93 9.15 -20.75
N GLY A 228 18.17 8.39 -21.56
CA GLY A 228 18.46 6.98 -21.86
C GLY A 228 18.08 5.99 -20.75
N GLY A 229 17.50 6.47 -19.64
CA GLY A 229 16.90 5.66 -18.58
C GLY A 229 15.54 5.13 -19.02
N GLY A 230 15.54 4.10 -19.86
CA GLY A 230 14.33 3.49 -20.44
C GLY A 230 13.42 2.83 -19.40
N GLY A 231 12.49 3.62 -18.83
CA GLY A 231 11.47 3.19 -17.88
C GLY A 231 10.04 3.41 -18.41
N ASP A 232 9.76 3.03 -19.66
CA ASP A 232 8.39 2.82 -20.14
C ASP A 232 8.19 1.35 -20.49
N PHE A 233 7.08 0.75 -20.06
CA PHE A 233 6.80 -0.66 -20.33
C PHE A 233 6.22 -0.89 -21.74
N SER A 234 6.52 0.00 -22.69
CA SER A 234 6.09 0.01 -24.08
C SER A 234 7.28 -0.08 -25.04
N GLY A 235 7.71 -1.32 -25.32
CA GLY A 235 8.55 -1.68 -26.47
C GLY A 235 10.00 -1.16 -26.50
N VAL A 236 10.95 -1.97 -26.01
CA VAL A 236 12.38 -1.84 -26.33
C VAL A 236 12.96 -3.22 -26.69
N PRO A 237 13.82 -3.36 -27.72
CA PRO A 237 14.30 -4.66 -28.18
C PRO A 237 15.29 -5.34 -27.22
N VAL A 238 15.31 -6.67 -27.26
CA VAL A 238 16.38 -7.48 -26.66
C VAL A 238 17.69 -7.21 -27.40
N GLN A 239 18.62 -6.49 -26.77
CA GLN A 239 20.03 -6.53 -27.14
C GLN A 239 20.84 -7.09 -25.98
N HIS A 240 21.49 -8.23 -26.25
CA HIS A 240 22.37 -8.93 -25.33
C HIS A 240 23.56 -8.06 -24.88
N ARG A 241 23.40 -7.28 -23.81
CA ARG A 241 24.53 -6.63 -23.13
C ARG A 241 25.28 -7.66 -22.30
N ARG A 242 26.17 -8.37 -23.01
CA ARG A 242 27.43 -9.00 -22.58
C ARG A 242 27.45 -9.54 -21.15
N ARG A 243 27.49 -10.88 -21.03
CA ARG A 243 28.05 -11.58 -19.87
C ARG A 243 29.39 -10.93 -19.50
N LYS A 244 29.46 -10.18 -18.40
CA LYS A 244 30.73 -9.93 -17.73
C LYS A 244 31.09 -11.21 -17.00
N LEU A 245 32.16 -11.86 -17.46
CA LEU A 245 32.77 -12.98 -16.79
C LEU A 245 33.20 -12.52 -15.38
N LEU A 246 32.96 -13.34 -14.36
CA LEU A 246 33.46 -13.09 -13.01
C LEU A 246 34.99 -13.23 -13.02
N THR A 247 35.69 -12.11 -12.94
CA THR A 247 37.11 -12.05 -12.53
C THR A 247 37.14 -11.56 -11.09
N GLN A 248 37.78 -12.34 -10.21
CA GLN A 248 37.95 -12.01 -8.80
C GLN A 248 38.70 -10.68 -8.64
N GLU A 249 38.09 -9.73 -7.95
CA GLU A 249 38.70 -8.90 -6.90
C GLU A 249 37.59 -8.14 -6.18
N GLU A 250 37.54 -8.23 -4.84
CA GLU A 250 36.36 -7.89 -4.05
C GLU A 250 36.45 -6.50 -3.38
N ASP A 251 35.86 -5.49 -4.02
CA ASP A 251 35.51 -4.23 -3.33
C ASP A 251 34.18 -4.38 -2.58
N PHE A 252 34.24 -4.98 -1.39
CA PHE A 252 33.14 -4.98 -0.43
C PHE A 252 32.82 -3.55 0.06
N PRO A 253 31.53 -3.18 0.26
CA PRO A 253 31.15 -1.90 0.82
C PRO A 253 31.81 -1.60 2.17
N VAL A 254 32.26 -0.36 2.35
CA VAL A 254 33.06 0.11 3.52
C VAL A 254 32.36 -0.12 4.87
N TRP A 255 31.03 -0.23 4.87
CA TRP A 255 30.22 -0.44 6.08
C TRP A 255 30.15 -1.89 6.57
N VAL A 256 30.66 -2.87 5.81
CA VAL A 256 30.71 -4.29 6.25
C VAL A 256 32.04 -4.60 6.91
N SER A 257 32.01 -4.81 8.23
CA SER A 257 33.19 -5.05 9.06
C SER A 257 33.86 -6.39 8.76
N ARG A 258 35.16 -6.51 9.08
CA ARG A 258 35.89 -7.78 8.95
C ARG A 258 35.36 -8.89 9.88
N GLN A 259 34.60 -8.54 10.90
CA GLN A 259 34.02 -9.50 11.84
C GLN A 259 32.74 -10.13 11.28
N GLU A 260 31.91 -9.34 10.59
CA GLU A 260 30.76 -9.86 9.83
C GLU A 260 31.19 -10.78 8.69
N ARG A 261 32.32 -10.48 8.02
CA ARG A 261 32.90 -11.36 6.98
C ARG A 261 33.24 -12.77 7.48
N ARG A 262 33.56 -12.94 8.77
CA ARG A 262 33.81 -14.26 9.37
C ARG A 262 32.53 -15.04 9.72
N LEU A 263 31.36 -14.41 9.64
CA LEU A 263 30.06 -15.10 9.78
C LEU A 263 29.63 -15.79 8.47
N LEU A 264 30.33 -15.55 7.35
CA LEU A 264 29.88 -15.92 5.99
C LEU A 264 30.30 -17.31 5.52
N ASP A 265 31.36 -17.91 6.08
CA ASP A 265 31.91 -19.21 5.64
C ASP A 265 31.58 -20.40 6.58
N ALA A 266 30.77 -20.18 7.62
CA ALA A 266 30.52 -21.19 8.66
C ALA A 266 29.20 -21.96 8.45
N ALA A 267 29.31 -23.27 8.22
CA ALA A 267 28.24 -24.23 8.51
C ALA A 267 27.92 -24.26 10.03
N PRO A 268 26.79 -24.88 10.45
CA PRO A 268 25.81 -24.26 11.34
C PRO A 268 26.40 -23.65 12.62
N GLY A 269 26.19 -22.35 12.77
CA GLY A 269 26.33 -21.65 14.05
C GLY A 269 27.50 -20.68 14.20
N PRO A 270 27.61 -19.64 13.37
CA PRO A 270 28.03 -18.36 13.92
C PRO A 270 26.94 -17.91 14.92
N VAL A 271 27.27 -17.88 16.21
CA VAL A 271 26.39 -17.29 17.23
C VAL A 271 26.18 -15.82 16.87
N ILE A 272 24.98 -15.48 16.41
CA ILE A 272 24.59 -14.08 16.19
C ILE A 272 24.65 -13.40 17.56
N ARG A 273 25.69 -12.59 17.78
CA ARG A 273 25.85 -11.84 19.03
C ARG A 273 24.80 -10.73 19.05
N ALA A 274 23.68 -11.00 19.71
CA ALA A 274 22.66 -10.01 19.98
C ALA A 274 23.24 -8.88 20.86
N ASP A 275 22.81 -7.65 20.57
CA ASP A 275 23.11 -6.48 21.39
C ASP A 275 22.13 -6.38 22.56
N ILE A 276 20.88 -6.80 22.34
CA ILE A 276 19.80 -6.79 23.32
C ILE A 276 19.10 -8.15 23.29
N ILE A 277 18.94 -8.77 24.46
CA ILE A 277 18.23 -10.03 24.63
C ILE A 277 16.93 -9.76 25.40
N VAL A 278 15.78 -10.09 24.82
CA VAL A 278 14.47 -10.03 25.47
C VAL A 278 14.14 -11.41 26.04
N SER A 279 13.82 -11.48 27.32
CA SER A 279 13.38 -12.71 27.98
C SER A 279 12.39 -12.40 29.10
N LYS A 280 11.17 -12.95 29.00
CA LYS A 280 10.14 -12.82 30.05
C LYS A 280 10.62 -13.28 31.42
N ASP A 281 11.39 -14.36 31.44
CA ASP A 281 11.93 -15.00 32.66
C ASP A 281 13.09 -14.20 33.28
N GLY A 282 13.48 -13.07 32.67
CA GLY A 282 14.48 -12.16 33.22
C GLY A 282 15.94 -12.60 33.05
N ASN A 283 16.23 -13.64 32.26
CA ASN A 283 17.62 -14.05 31.94
C ASN A 283 18.21 -13.33 30.71
N GLY A 284 17.52 -12.31 30.20
CA GLY A 284 17.95 -11.44 29.11
C GLY A 284 18.46 -10.08 29.61
N THR A 285 18.75 -9.18 28.66
CA THR A 285 19.04 -7.77 28.90
C THR A 285 17.81 -7.03 29.44
N VAL A 286 16.63 -7.36 28.90
CA VAL A 286 15.34 -6.73 29.23
C VAL A 286 14.21 -7.77 29.25
N LYS A 287 13.04 -7.41 29.79
CA LYS A 287 11.90 -8.33 29.91
C LYS A 287 10.89 -8.20 28.77
N THR A 288 10.78 -7.01 28.20
CA THR A 288 9.78 -6.64 27.19
C THR A 288 10.44 -6.26 25.86
N ILE A 289 9.68 -6.39 24.78
CA ILE A 289 10.11 -5.95 23.45
C ILE A 289 10.12 -4.41 23.40
N ALA A 290 9.19 -3.75 24.07
CA ALA A 290 9.15 -2.29 24.17
C ALA A 290 10.45 -1.70 24.77
N GLU A 291 10.96 -2.25 25.88
CA GLU A 291 12.25 -1.86 26.46
C GLU A 291 13.41 -2.04 25.48
N ALA A 292 13.44 -3.17 24.74
CA ALA A 292 14.48 -3.42 23.73
C ALA A 292 14.41 -2.43 22.56
N ILE A 293 13.20 -2.07 22.11
CA ILE A 293 13.00 -1.05 21.08
C ILE A 293 13.47 0.30 21.60
N GLU A 294 13.16 0.68 22.85
CA GLU A 294 13.60 1.95 23.45
C GLU A 294 15.12 2.10 23.43
N MET A 295 15.85 1.03 23.80
CA MET A 295 17.32 0.97 23.81
C MET A 295 18.00 1.08 22.43
N VAL A 296 17.26 0.95 21.31
CA VAL A 296 17.85 1.09 19.96
C VAL A 296 18.28 2.54 19.70
N PRO A 297 19.55 2.81 19.33
CA PRO A 297 20.00 4.16 18.97
C PRO A 297 19.34 4.67 17.69
N GLU A 298 18.89 5.93 17.71
CA GLU A 298 18.40 6.62 16.50
C GLU A 298 19.53 6.79 15.48
N LYS A 299 19.22 6.59 14.19
CA LYS A 299 20.09 6.87 13.03
C LYS A 299 21.46 6.17 13.04
N SER A 300 21.52 4.96 13.59
CA SER A 300 22.75 4.16 13.64
C SER A 300 23.13 3.56 12.28
N ASP A 301 24.36 3.82 11.82
CA ASP A 301 24.96 3.13 10.68
C ASP A 301 25.27 1.64 10.98
N ARG A 302 25.45 1.26 12.26
CA ARG A 302 25.62 -0.13 12.66
C ARG A 302 24.26 -0.81 12.85
N ARG A 303 24.11 -2.03 12.35
CA ARG A 303 22.96 -2.90 12.64
C ARG A 303 22.85 -3.18 14.13
N THR A 304 21.68 -2.89 14.72
CA THR A 304 21.34 -3.25 16.11
C THR A 304 20.55 -4.54 16.12
N ILE A 305 21.00 -5.53 16.89
CA ILE A 305 20.46 -6.90 16.88
C ILE A 305 19.71 -7.18 18.19
N ILE A 306 18.39 -7.34 18.08
CA ILE A 306 17.48 -7.75 19.15
C ILE A 306 17.18 -9.25 18.99
N TYR A 307 17.51 -10.04 20.00
CA TYR A 307 17.12 -11.44 20.11
C TYR A 307 15.96 -11.56 21.10
N VAL A 308 14.84 -12.13 20.66
CA VAL A 308 13.65 -12.34 21.49
C VAL A 308 13.48 -13.84 21.74
N LYS A 309 13.69 -14.28 22.98
CA LYS A 309 13.56 -15.70 23.34
C LYS A 309 12.13 -16.21 23.14
N GLU A 310 11.98 -17.54 23.08
CA GLU A 310 10.67 -18.20 23.01
C GLU A 310 9.66 -17.68 24.04
N GLY A 311 8.39 -17.67 23.64
CA GLY A 311 7.29 -17.09 24.41
C GLY A 311 6.36 -16.21 23.56
N ARG A 312 5.15 -15.99 24.09
CA ARG A 312 4.11 -15.16 23.46
C ARG A 312 4.05 -13.76 24.08
N TYR A 313 4.62 -12.78 23.41
CA TYR A 313 4.73 -11.38 23.83
C TYR A 313 3.50 -10.62 23.36
N GLU A 314 2.72 -10.10 24.30
CA GLU A 314 1.52 -9.31 24.04
C GLU A 314 1.68 -7.96 24.72
N GLU A 315 2.17 -7.00 23.94
CA GLU A 315 2.57 -5.67 24.38
C GLU A 315 1.89 -4.62 23.50
N LYS A 316 1.58 -3.45 24.07
CA LYS A 316 0.87 -2.40 23.34
C LYS A 316 1.84 -1.56 22.53
N ASN A 317 1.47 -1.23 21.29
CA ASN A 317 2.13 -0.25 20.43
C ASN A 317 3.60 -0.59 20.05
N LEU A 318 3.92 -1.86 19.78
CA LEU A 318 5.25 -2.24 19.30
C LEU A 318 5.53 -1.67 17.90
N LYS A 319 6.45 -0.70 17.81
CA LYS A 319 6.80 0.01 16.58
C LYS A 319 8.31 0.28 16.52
N ILE A 320 8.99 -0.23 15.48
CA ILE A 320 10.29 0.30 15.05
C ILE A 320 10.01 1.58 14.25
N ASP A 321 10.21 2.74 14.87
CA ASP A 321 10.01 4.03 14.23
C ASP A 321 11.01 4.29 13.08
N ARG A 322 10.75 5.32 12.28
CA ARG A 322 11.54 5.64 11.08
C ARG A 322 12.99 6.07 11.39
N LYS A 323 13.27 6.56 12.60
CA LYS A 323 14.60 7.00 13.01
C LYS A 323 15.46 5.81 13.45
N LYS A 324 14.85 4.75 13.96
CA LYS A 324 15.49 3.48 14.36
C LYS A 324 15.79 2.61 13.14
N ILE A 325 16.76 3.05 12.34
CA ILE A 325 17.24 2.34 11.14
C ILE A 325 18.13 1.16 11.49
N ASN A 326 18.34 0.25 10.53
CA ASN A 326 19.22 -0.92 10.62
C ASN A 326 18.92 -1.84 11.82
N VAL A 327 17.66 -1.98 12.23
CA VAL A 327 17.29 -2.94 13.29
C VAL A 327 17.13 -4.34 12.72
N MET A 328 17.68 -5.34 13.40
CA MET A 328 17.33 -6.75 13.19
C MET A 328 16.67 -7.28 14.45
N ILE A 329 15.47 -7.84 14.33
CA ILE A 329 14.80 -8.58 15.39
C ILE A 329 14.69 -10.06 14.98
N PHE A 330 15.06 -10.99 15.87
CA PHE A 330 14.93 -12.42 15.57
C PHE A 330 14.52 -13.25 16.79
N GLY A 331 13.85 -14.39 16.54
CA GLY A 331 13.37 -15.31 17.56
C GLY A 331 14.00 -16.70 17.53
N ASP A 332 13.48 -17.59 18.37
CA ASP A 332 13.86 -19.01 18.47
C ASP A 332 13.17 -19.91 17.42
N GLY A 333 12.33 -19.33 16.57
CA GLY A 333 11.60 -20.01 15.51
C GLY A 333 10.15 -19.53 15.36
N MET A 334 9.60 -19.73 14.16
CA MET A 334 8.15 -19.66 13.91
C MET A 334 7.40 -20.57 14.88
N GLY A 335 6.29 -20.09 15.44
CA GLY A 335 5.50 -20.80 16.45
C GLY A 335 6.10 -20.85 17.86
N LYS A 336 7.35 -20.38 18.07
CA LYS A 336 8.00 -20.33 19.41
C LYS A 336 8.08 -18.92 19.97
N THR A 337 8.68 -18.00 19.22
CA THR A 337 8.71 -16.58 19.57
C THR A 337 7.56 -15.91 18.84
N ILE A 338 6.52 -15.52 19.58
CA ILE A 338 5.27 -14.98 19.02
C ILE A 338 5.07 -13.55 19.53
N ILE A 339 5.03 -12.58 18.62
CA ILE A 339 4.54 -11.23 18.91
C ILE A 339 3.04 -11.20 18.59
N SER A 340 2.23 -10.78 19.54
CA SER A 340 0.77 -10.93 19.52
C SER A 340 0.07 -9.62 19.87
N GLY A 341 -1.04 -9.35 19.19
CA GLY A 341 -2.04 -8.36 19.61
C GLY A 341 -3.46 -8.75 19.17
N GLY A 342 -4.46 -8.03 19.67
CA GLY A 342 -5.88 -8.26 19.35
C GLY A 342 -6.62 -7.00 18.89
N ARG A 343 -5.89 -5.95 18.47
CA ARG A 343 -6.50 -4.68 18.08
C ARG A 343 -7.16 -4.77 16.72
N SER A 344 -8.31 -4.13 16.56
CA SER A 344 -9.10 -4.14 15.33
C SER A 344 -9.85 -2.83 15.10
N VAL A 345 -10.30 -2.58 13.88
CA VAL A 345 -11.09 -1.38 13.57
C VAL A 345 -12.39 -1.33 14.36
N VAL A 346 -13.10 -2.46 14.47
CA VAL A 346 -14.44 -2.49 15.10
C VAL A 346 -14.37 -2.56 16.63
N ALA A 347 -13.49 -3.37 17.24
CA ALA A 347 -13.45 -3.49 18.69
C ALA A 347 -12.83 -2.25 19.38
N ASP A 348 -11.80 -1.65 18.79
CA ASP A 348 -11.06 -0.53 19.39
C ASP A 348 -11.52 0.85 18.88
N ASN A 349 -12.34 0.90 17.82
CA ASN A 349 -12.74 2.13 17.12
C ASN A 349 -11.52 2.98 16.68
N ILE A 350 -10.59 2.36 15.96
CA ILE A 350 -9.35 2.95 15.45
C ILE A 350 -9.18 2.71 13.94
N THR A 351 -8.21 3.36 13.31
CA THR A 351 -7.83 3.08 11.92
C THR A 351 -7.08 1.76 11.76
N THR A 352 -7.20 1.12 10.59
CA THR A 352 -6.45 -0.09 10.22
C THR A 352 -4.94 0.06 10.47
N PHE A 353 -4.37 1.25 10.21
CA PHE A 353 -2.93 1.52 10.38
C PHE A 353 -2.43 1.36 11.82
N HIS A 354 -3.29 1.65 12.81
CA HIS A 354 -3.02 1.47 14.24
C HIS A 354 -3.47 0.11 14.82
N THR A 355 -4.12 -0.76 14.05
CA THR A 355 -4.43 -2.14 14.49
C THR A 355 -3.21 -3.06 14.54
N ALA A 356 -2.09 -2.66 13.92
CA ALA A 356 -0.88 -3.46 13.77
C ALA A 356 -0.34 -3.94 15.13
N SER A 357 -0.23 -5.27 15.29
CA SER A 357 0.36 -5.89 16.48
C SER A 357 1.88 -5.66 16.55
N PHE A 358 2.53 -5.56 15.40
CA PHE A 358 3.88 -5.00 15.24
C PHE A 358 3.98 -4.11 14.00
N ALA A 359 4.69 -2.99 14.11
CA ALA A 359 4.96 -2.07 13.00
C ALA A 359 6.46 -1.80 12.81
N ALA A 360 6.90 -1.69 11.56
CA ALA A 360 8.28 -1.30 11.23
C ALA A 360 8.34 -0.26 10.09
N THR A 361 8.95 0.89 10.38
CA THR A 361 9.19 1.98 9.42
C THR A 361 10.67 2.33 9.26
N GLY A 362 11.52 1.99 10.25
CA GLY A 362 12.98 2.19 10.17
C GLY A 362 13.61 1.42 9.01
N ALA A 363 14.30 2.13 8.10
CA ALA A 363 14.93 1.52 6.92
C ALA A 363 15.99 0.45 7.28
N GLY A 364 16.13 -0.58 6.45
CA GLY A 364 17.04 -1.71 6.69
C GLY A 364 16.57 -2.70 7.77
N PHE A 365 15.30 -2.61 8.18
CA PHE A 365 14.67 -3.51 9.15
C PHE A 365 14.71 -4.98 8.70
N ILE A 366 15.09 -5.88 9.61
CA ILE A 366 15.04 -7.32 9.39
C ILE A 366 14.23 -7.99 10.50
N ALA A 367 13.24 -8.82 10.14
CA ALA A 367 12.59 -9.77 11.03
C ALA A 367 12.94 -11.21 10.63
N LYS A 368 13.24 -12.08 11.60
CA LYS A 368 13.67 -13.46 11.31
C LYS A 368 13.26 -14.48 12.38
N ASP A 369 12.89 -15.70 11.96
CA ASP A 369 12.62 -16.84 12.86
C ASP A 369 11.60 -16.53 13.98
N MET A 370 10.45 -15.92 13.64
CA MET A 370 9.41 -15.53 14.61
C MET A 370 8.00 -15.40 14.01
N THR A 371 6.97 -15.44 14.85
CA THR A 371 5.56 -15.25 14.47
C THR A 371 5.08 -13.84 14.83
N PHE A 372 4.30 -13.22 13.94
CA PHE A 372 3.49 -12.03 14.19
C PHE A 372 2.01 -12.42 14.07
N GLU A 373 1.23 -12.21 15.12
CA GLU A 373 -0.18 -12.63 15.22
C GLU A 373 -1.09 -11.44 15.56
N ASN A 374 -2.19 -11.29 14.82
CA ASN A 374 -3.36 -10.58 15.31
C ASN A 374 -4.51 -11.57 15.53
N TRP A 375 -4.94 -11.74 16.78
CA TRP A 375 -5.93 -12.75 17.19
C TRP A 375 -7.38 -12.25 17.18
N ALA A 376 -7.65 -11.00 16.80
CA ALA A 376 -8.97 -10.36 16.91
C ALA A 376 -10.14 -11.15 16.27
N GLY A 377 -9.87 -11.97 15.25
CA GLY A 377 -10.88 -12.79 14.58
C GLY A 377 -11.61 -12.06 13.44
N PRO A 378 -12.31 -12.81 12.56
CA PRO A 378 -12.89 -12.24 11.35
C PRO A 378 -14.16 -11.40 11.62
N GLU A 379 -14.81 -11.58 12.78
CA GLU A 379 -15.96 -10.79 13.24
C GLU A 379 -15.60 -9.31 13.47
N ASN A 380 -14.32 -9.03 13.76
CA ASN A 380 -13.81 -7.71 14.11
C ASN A 380 -13.23 -6.93 12.90
N HIS A 381 -13.41 -7.46 11.69
CA HIS A 381 -12.95 -6.88 10.43
C HIS A 381 -11.42 -6.64 10.40
N GLN A 382 -10.96 -5.47 9.97
CA GLN A 382 -9.54 -5.21 9.73
C GLN A 382 -8.72 -5.28 11.03
N ALA A 383 -7.73 -6.18 11.06
CA ALA A 383 -6.90 -6.43 12.24
C ALA A 383 -5.48 -6.87 11.81
N VAL A 384 -4.57 -5.91 11.71
CA VAL A 384 -3.22 -6.11 11.16
C VAL A 384 -2.32 -6.84 12.16
N ALA A 385 -1.62 -7.87 11.71
CA ALA A 385 -0.58 -8.57 12.48
C ALA A 385 0.77 -7.85 12.34
N LEU A 386 1.21 -7.63 11.09
CA LEU A 386 2.46 -6.97 10.77
C LEU A 386 2.22 -5.83 9.76
N ARG A 387 2.70 -4.62 10.08
CA ARG A 387 2.76 -3.48 9.16
C ARG A 387 4.21 -3.09 8.86
N VAL A 388 4.56 -3.03 7.58
CA VAL A 388 5.92 -2.62 7.14
C VAL A 388 5.81 -1.45 6.18
N GLY A 389 6.47 -0.35 6.53
CA GLY A 389 6.73 0.83 5.69
C GLY A 389 8.22 1.18 5.59
N ALA A 390 9.08 0.23 5.96
CA ALA A 390 10.54 0.37 5.93
C ALA A 390 11.10 0.07 4.53
N ASP A 391 12.00 0.92 4.04
CA ASP A 391 12.77 0.67 2.81
C ASP A 391 13.89 -0.33 3.07
N HIS A 392 14.17 -1.19 2.10
CA HIS A 392 15.09 -2.33 2.22
C HIS A 392 14.74 -3.27 3.41
N ALA A 393 13.46 -3.48 3.66
CA ALA A 393 12.99 -4.41 4.69
C ALA A 393 13.12 -5.87 4.24
N VAL A 394 13.59 -6.75 5.15
CA VAL A 394 13.61 -8.21 4.91
C VAL A 394 12.87 -8.95 6.03
N ILE A 395 11.94 -9.80 5.65
CA ILE A 395 11.20 -10.67 6.57
C ILE A 395 11.51 -12.11 6.14
N HIS A 396 12.16 -12.89 7.00
CA HIS A 396 12.72 -14.20 6.60
C HIS A 396 12.40 -15.31 7.61
N ARG A 397 11.72 -16.37 7.15
CA ARG A 397 11.21 -17.46 8.03
C ARG A 397 10.39 -16.90 9.19
N CYS A 398 9.43 -16.06 8.83
CA CYS A 398 8.43 -15.55 9.76
C CYS A 398 7.05 -16.09 9.42
N GLU A 399 6.26 -16.31 10.44
CA GLU A 399 4.84 -16.62 10.33
C GLU A 399 4.06 -15.31 10.55
N ILE A 400 3.09 -14.98 9.70
CA ILE A 400 2.24 -13.79 9.86
C ILE A 400 0.78 -14.22 9.81
N LYS A 401 0.07 -14.10 10.93
CA LYS A 401 -1.25 -14.69 11.15
C LYS A 401 -2.31 -13.65 11.46
N GLY A 402 -3.44 -13.74 10.79
CA GLY A 402 -4.65 -12.99 11.13
C GLY A 402 -5.86 -13.53 10.41
N TYR A 403 -6.78 -12.63 10.09
CA TYR A 403 -7.93 -12.88 9.22
C TYR A 403 -7.96 -11.80 8.14
N GLN A 404 -8.80 -10.77 8.31
CA GLN A 404 -8.86 -9.64 7.39
C GLN A 404 -7.68 -8.67 7.62
N ASP A 405 -7.08 -8.17 6.54
CA ASP A 405 -5.99 -7.17 6.55
C ASP A 405 -4.74 -7.64 7.33
N THR A 406 -4.38 -8.94 7.26
CA THR A 406 -3.32 -9.54 8.09
C THR A 406 -1.93 -8.89 7.95
N LEU A 407 -1.44 -8.72 6.71
CA LEU A 407 -0.12 -8.19 6.40
C LEU A 407 -0.23 -6.89 5.60
N TYR A 408 0.14 -5.78 6.22
CA TYR A 408 0.13 -4.46 5.60
C TYR A 408 1.52 -4.10 5.05
N VAL A 409 1.75 -4.43 3.77
CA VAL A 409 2.91 -3.99 2.98
C VAL A 409 2.72 -2.54 2.51
N HIS A 410 2.78 -1.62 3.46
CA HIS A 410 2.36 -0.22 3.31
C HIS A 410 3.08 0.51 2.17
N SER A 411 4.41 0.67 2.27
CA SER A 411 5.23 1.53 1.39
C SER A 411 6.68 1.02 1.27
N GLN A 412 7.48 1.65 0.39
CA GLN A 412 8.91 1.36 0.15
C GLN A 412 9.21 -0.03 -0.47
N ARG A 413 10.50 -0.41 -0.58
CA ARG A 413 10.95 -1.73 -1.09
C ARG A 413 11.05 -2.78 0.02
N GLN A 414 10.47 -3.95 -0.21
CA GLN A 414 10.39 -5.02 0.79
C GLN A 414 10.64 -6.40 0.16
N PHE A 415 11.22 -7.32 0.93
CA PHE A 415 11.46 -8.70 0.53
C PHE A 415 11.01 -9.69 1.62
N TYR A 416 10.18 -10.65 1.24
CA TYR A 416 9.68 -11.71 2.13
C TYR A 416 10.19 -13.06 1.62
N ARG A 417 10.83 -13.85 2.48
CA ARG A 417 11.54 -15.06 2.06
C ARG A 417 11.31 -16.25 3.00
N ASP A 418 10.83 -17.36 2.45
CA ASP A 418 10.54 -18.60 3.21
C ASP A 418 9.56 -18.36 4.39
N CYS A 419 8.63 -17.41 4.25
CA CYS A 419 7.63 -17.04 5.26
C CYS A 419 6.29 -17.76 5.07
N GLU A 420 5.47 -17.82 6.11
CA GLU A 420 4.11 -18.36 6.07
C GLU A 420 3.08 -17.27 6.43
N ILE A 421 2.11 -17.01 5.56
CA ILE A 421 1.17 -15.88 5.70
C ILE A 421 -0.27 -16.40 5.65
N TYR A 422 -1.06 -16.13 6.69
CA TYR A 422 -2.39 -16.70 6.90
C TYR A 422 -3.47 -15.61 7.04
N GLY A 423 -4.53 -15.64 6.22
CA GLY A 423 -5.66 -14.73 6.38
C GLY A 423 -6.86 -15.02 5.48
N THR A 424 -7.80 -14.08 5.40
CA THR A 424 -9.08 -14.24 4.69
C THR A 424 -9.31 -13.17 3.62
N VAL A 425 -9.76 -11.98 4.05
CA VAL A 425 -10.08 -10.84 3.17
C VAL A 425 -8.88 -9.89 3.12
N ASP A 426 -8.43 -9.58 1.90
CA ASP A 426 -7.36 -8.60 1.61
C ASP A 426 -6.09 -8.80 2.46
N PHE A 427 -5.74 -10.07 2.73
CA PHE A 427 -4.81 -10.36 3.82
C PHE A 427 -3.33 -10.05 3.51
N ILE A 428 -3.00 -9.71 2.26
CA ILE A 428 -1.77 -9.03 1.85
C ILE A 428 -2.16 -7.75 1.10
N PHE A 429 -2.02 -6.59 1.73
CA PHE A 429 -2.53 -5.32 1.18
C PHE A 429 -1.55 -4.16 1.35
N GLY A 430 -1.74 -3.11 0.54
CA GLY A 430 -0.90 -1.91 0.55
C GLY A 430 -0.23 -1.61 -0.79
N ASN A 431 0.78 -0.73 -0.76
CA ASN A 431 1.40 -0.15 -1.94
C ASN A 431 2.94 -0.09 -1.84
N ALA A 432 3.57 -1.03 -1.15
CA ALA A 432 5.00 -1.29 -1.29
C ALA A 432 5.38 -1.72 -2.72
N ALA A 433 6.68 -1.67 -3.04
CA ALA A 433 7.28 -2.50 -4.08
C ALA A 433 7.81 -3.77 -3.38
N VAL A 434 7.10 -4.88 -3.51
CA VAL A 434 7.37 -6.08 -2.69
C VAL A 434 7.47 -7.35 -3.53
N VAL A 435 8.47 -8.18 -3.21
CA VAL A 435 8.58 -9.56 -3.70
C VAL A 435 8.46 -10.52 -2.52
N PHE A 436 7.51 -11.45 -2.63
CA PHE A 436 7.40 -12.65 -1.80
C PHE A 436 8.05 -13.80 -2.56
N GLN A 437 8.98 -14.51 -1.94
CA GLN A 437 9.71 -15.60 -2.57
C GLN A 437 9.75 -16.84 -1.67
N LYS A 438 9.40 -18.01 -2.21
CA LYS A 438 9.31 -19.28 -1.46
C LYS A 438 8.38 -19.24 -0.24
N CYS A 439 7.42 -18.30 -0.22
CA CYS A 439 6.46 -18.17 0.85
C CYS A 439 5.31 -19.19 0.72
N GLY A 440 4.83 -19.69 1.87
CA GLY A 440 3.51 -20.30 1.99
C GLY A 440 2.45 -19.22 2.20
N ILE A 441 1.42 -19.22 1.37
CA ILE A 441 0.33 -18.24 1.37
C ILE A 441 -0.97 -19.02 1.60
N PHE A 442 -1.55 -18.89 2.79
CA PHE A 442 -2.59 -19.76 3.30
C PHE A 442 -3.91 -19.01 3.48
N ALA A 443 -4.87 -19.29 2.59
CA ALA A 443 -6.23 -18.80 2.73
C ALA A 443 -6.95 -19.59 3.85
N ARG A 444 -7.52 -18.86 4.82
CA ARG A 444 -8.27 -19.42 5.95
C ARG A 444 -9.77 -19.47 5.66
N LYS A 445 -10.53 -20.21 6.47
CA LYS A 445 -12.00 -20.17 6.39
C LYS A 445 -12.52 -18.79 6.83
N PRO A 446 -13.28 -18.07 5.98
CA PRO A 446 -13.88 -16.78 6.35
C PRO A 446 -15.27 -16.95 6.95
N LEU A 447 -15.93 -15.84 7.28
CA LEU A 447 -17.33 -15.86 7.70
C LEU A 447 -18.26 -16.28 6.56
N PRO A 448 -19.47 -16.79 6.86
CA PRO A 448 -20.50 -17.02 5.85
C PRO A 448 -20.69 -15.82 4.91
N SER A 449 -20.85 -16.09 3.62
CA SER A 449 -21.00 -15.09 2.54
C SER A 449 -19.79 -14.18 2.27
N GLN A 450 -18.71 -14.23 3.04
CA GLN A 450 -17.45 -13.58 2.68
C GLN A 450 -16.72 -14.34 1.56
N LYS A 451 -15.87 -13.61 0.83
CA LYS A 451 -14.96 -14.13 -0.20
C LYS A 451 -13.53 -13.83 0.23
N ASN A 452 -12.65 -14.81 0.14
CA ASN A 452 -11.23 -14.58 0.42
C ASN A 452 -10.56 -13.86 -0.75
N THR A 453 -9.66 -12.94 -0.44
CA THR A 453 -8.84 -12.20 -1.40
C THR A 453 -7.41 -12.14 -0.88
N ILE A 454 -6.48 -12.79 -1.60
CA ILE A 454 -5.10 -12.89 -1.16
C ILE A 454 -4.43 -11.51 -1.20
N THR A 455 -4.55 -10.79 -2.32
CA THR A 455 -3.96 -9.46 -2.49
C THR A 455 -4.97 -8.33 -2.65
N ALA A 456 -4.69 -7.18 -2.05
CA ALA A 456 -5.41 -5.93 -2.27
C ALA A 456 -4.42 -4.77 -2.46
N GLN A 457 -3.88 -4.68 -3.68
CA GLN A 457 -2.80 -3.74 -3.99
C GLN A 457 -3.35 -2.34 -4.32
N SER A 458 -2.79 -1.29 -3.71
CA SER A 458 -3.34 0.08 -3.72
C SER A 458 -2.53 1.12 -4.49
N ARG A 459 -1.90 0.74 -5.61
CA ARG A 459 -1.27 1.72 -6.50
C ARG A 459 -2.31 2.66 -7.11
N LYS A 460 -2.21 3.96 -6.79
CA LYS A 460 -3.15 5.00 -7.25
C LYS A 460 -2.61 5.80 -8.43
N ASP A 461 -1.31 5.74 -8.69
CA ASP A 461 -0.67 6.48 -9.76
C ASP A 461 0.21 5.59 -10.66
N PRO A 462 0.09 5.70 -12.01
CA PRO A 462 0.85 4.87 -12.93
C PRO A 462 2.37 5.10 -12.86
N TYR A 463 2.81 6.27 -12.38
CA TYR A 463 4.23 6.61 -12.23
C TYR A 463 4.85 6.06 -10.94
N GLN A 464 4.07 5.46 -10.04
CA GLN A 464 4.62 4.72 -8.90
C GLN A 464 5.27 3.40 -9.36
N ASN A 465 6.46 3.11 -8.84
CA ASN A 465 7.19 1.87 -9.10
C ASN A 465 6.73 0.68 -8.23
N THR A 466 5.56 0.79 -7.60
CA THR A 466 5.03 -0.12 -6.56
C THR A 466 4.18 -1.27 -7.12
N GLY A 467 3.94 -2.30 -6.32
CA GLY A 467 3.19 -3.51 -6.69
C GLY A 467 3.62 -4.73 -5.88
N MET A 468 2.89 -5.84 -6.05
CA MET A 468 3.16 -7.10 -5.37
C MET A 468 3.60 -8.18 -6.38
N SER A 469 4.67 -8.90 -6.08
CA SER A 469 5.08 -10.09 -6.83
C SER A 469 5.15 -11.30 -5.91
N LEU A 470 4.33 -12.32 -6.17
CA LEU A 470 4.40 -13.64 -5.56
C LEU A 470 5.18 -14.54 -6.52
N HIS A 471 6.38 -14.95 -6.12
CA HIS A 471 7.38 -15.55 -7.00
C HIS A 471 7.87 -16.87 -6.39
N ASP A 472 7.63 -18.01 -7.04
CA ASP A 472 7.98 -19.33 -6.47
C ASP A 472 7.31 -19.55 -5.10
N CYS A 473 6.04 -19.16 -4.95
CA CYS A 473 5.24 -19.30 -3.73
C CYS A 473 4.32 -20.53 -3.79
N ARG A 474 3.79 -20.96 -2.63
CA ARG A 474 2.74 -21.98 -2.52
C ARG A 474 1.46 -21.33 -2.01
N ILE A 475 0.43 -21.23 -2.86
CA ILE A 475 -0.90 -20.70 -2.52
C ILE A 475 -1.81 -21.89 -2.18
N LEU A 476 -2.20 -22.00 -0.91
CA LEU A 476 -2.89 -23.17 -0.34
C LEU A 476 -4.07 -22.73 0.55
N ALA A 477 -5.00 -23.65 0.78
CA ALA A 477 -6.01 -23.50 1.82
C ALA A 477 -5.46 -24.06 3.15
N THR A 478 -5.94 -23.55 4.28
CA THR A 478 -5.87 -24.28 5.56
C THR A 478 -6.91 -25.40 5.59
N ASP A 479 -6.69 -26.43 6.41
CA ASP A 479 -7.53 -27.64 6.46
C ASP A 479 -9.03 -27.37 6.64
N ASP A 480 -9.38 -26.33 7.41
CA ASP A 480 -10.76 -25.90 7.67
C ASP A 480 -11.42 -25.17 6.49
N LEU A 481 -10.64 -24.48 5.65
CA LEU A 481 -11.10 -23.97 4.36
C LEU A 481 -11.17 -25.09 3.33
N GLU A 482 -10.16 -25.96 3.27
CA GLU A 482 -10.07 -27.07 2.31
C GLU A 482 -11.29 -28.01 2.44
N ALA A 483 -11.65 -28.38 3.67
CA ALA A 483 -12.85 -29.16 3.97
C ALA A 483 -14.18 -28.46 3.60
N ALA A 484 -14.17 -27.14 3.35
CA ALA A 484 -15.34 -26.33 3.06
C ALA A 484 -15.25 -25.53 1.76
N LYS A 485 -14.25 -25.78 0.89
CA LYS A 485 -13.86 -24.90 -0.23
C LYS A 485 -14.95 -24.66 -1.28
N LEU A 486 -15.90 -25.58 -1.40
CA LEU A 486 -17.08 -25.42 -2.27
C LEU A 486 -18.05 -24.33 -1.80
N ASN A 487 -18.00 -23.95 -0.52
CA ASN A 487 -18.86 -22.93 0.09
C ASN A 487 -18.21 -21.54 0.16
N TYR A 488 -16.89 -21.43 -0.06
CA TYR A 488 -16.11 -20.22 0.16
C TYR A 488 -15.13 -19.96 -1.00
N SER A 489 -15.44 -18.98 -1.84
CA SER A 489 -14.58 -18.61 -2.97
C SER A 489 -13.33 -17.86 -2.50
N THR A 490 -12.16 -18.29 -2.97
CA THR A 490 -10.88 -17.59 -2.80
C THR A 490 -10.38 -17.03 -4.12
N TYR A 491 -9.87 -15.79 -4.13
CA TYR A 491 -9.31 -15.11 -5.29
C TYR A 491 -7.89 -14.62 -5.03
N LEU A 492 -7.06 -14.57 -6.07
CA LEU A 492 -5.69 -14.06 -6.04
C LEU A 492 -5.62 -12.58 -5.63
N GLY A 493 -6.67 -11.80 -5.90
CA GLY A 493 -6.81 -10.45 -5.37
C GLY A 493 -7.94 -9.62 -5.97
N ARG A 494 -8.02 -8.36 -5.51
CA ARG A 494 -8.96 -7.34 -6.00
C ARG A 494 -8.36 -5.91 -5.98
N PRO A 495 -8.75 -5.01 -6.92
CA PRO A 495 -8.05 -3.75 -7.13
C PRO A 495 -8.50 -2.64 -6.19
N TRP A 496 -7.87 -2.54 -5.01
CA TRP A 496 -8.19 -1.50 -4.02
C TRP A 496 -8.01 -0.06 -4.56
N LYS A 497 -7.07 0.19 -5.49
CA LYS A 497 -6.93 1.48 -6.18
C LYS A 497 -6.74 1.31 -7.69
N MET A 498 -6.95 2.42 -8.42
CA MET A 498 -7.12 2.48 -9.88
C MET A 498 -6.02 1.79 -10.72
N TYR A 499 -4.76 1.78 -10.28
CA TYR A 499 -3.64 1.19 -11.03
C TYR A 499 -3.07 -0.05 -10.34
N SER A 500 -3.91 -0.75 -9.56
CA SER A 500 -3.55 -1.95 -8.78
C SER A 500 -2.64 -2.89 -9.57
N ARG A 501 -1.52 -3.31 -8.97
CA ARG A 501 -0.52 -4.11 -9.66
C ARG A 501 -0.05 -5.30 -8.83
N ALA A 502 -0.46 -6.49 -9.24
CA ALA A 502 -0.10 -7.76 -8.59
C ALA A 502 0.28 -8.81 -9.64
N VAL A 503 1.29 -9.62 -9.36
CA VAL A 503 1.74 -10.71 -10.23
C VAL A 503 1.93 -11.98 -9.41
N VAL A 504 1.41 -13.10 -9.92
CA VAL A 504 1.66 -14.44 -9.39
C VAL A 504 2.44 -15.22 -10.43
N MET A 505 3.68 -15.57 -10.13
CA MET A 505 4.58 -16.22 -11.09
C MET A 505 5.35 -17.40 -10.51
N MET A 506 5.53 -18.43 -11.33
CA MET A 506 6.21 -19.69 -11.01
C MET A 506 5.72 -20.35 -9.71
N SER A 507 4.48 -20.06 -9.32
CA SER A 507 3.91 -20.43 -8.02
C SER A 507 2.97 -21.62 -8.15
N TYR A 508 2.86 -22.43 -7.09
CA TYR A 508 1.85 -23.48 -6.99
C TYR A 508 0.52 -22.87 -6.50
N ILE A 509 -0.59 -23.21 -7.14
CA ILE A 509 -1.92 -22.70 -6.81
C ILE A 509 -2.88 -23.88 -6.57
N GLY A 510 -3.39 -24.01 -5.34
CA GLY A 510 -4.40 -25.00 -4.96
C GLY A 510 -5.78 -24.75 -5.59
N ASP A 511 -6.62 -25.78 -5.63
CA ASP A 511 -7.93 -25.78 -6.31
C ASP A 511 -9.04 -25.00 -5.59
N HIS A 512 -8.83 -24.62 -4.32
CA HIS A 512 -9.66 -23.66 -3.59
C HIS A 512 -9.67 -22.25 -4.24
N VAL A 513 -8.70 -21.93 -5.10
CA VAL A 513 -8.69 -20.66 -5.86
C VAL A 513 -9.69 -20.75 -7.00
N HIS A 514 -10.68 -19.85 -6.96
CA HIS A 514 -11.78 -19.77 -7.91
C HIS A 514 -11.24 -19.55 -9.34
N SER A 515 -11.81 -20.25 -10.33
CA SER A 515 -11.29 -20.32 -11.71
C SER A 515 -11.12 -18.97 -12.43
N ARG A 516 -11.99 -18.00 -12.15
CA ARG A 516 -11.85 -16.57 -12.51
C ARG A 516 -10.50 -15.92 -12.11
N GLY A 517 -9.83 -16.44 -11.09
CA GLY A 517 -8.55 -15.94 -10.56
C GLY A 517 -8.71 -14.69 -9.71
N TRP A 518 -9.32 -13.64 -10.26
CA TRP A 518 -9.37 -12.30 -9.68
C TRP A 518 -10.82 -11.84 -9.43
N LEU A 519 -11.01 -10.91 -8.49
CA LEU A 519 -12.31 -10.38 -8.07
C LEU A 519 -12.39 -8.87 -8.29
N GLU A 520 -13.53 -8.39 -8.79
CA GLU A 520 -13.83 -6.97 -8.92
C GLU A 520 -13.79 -6.26 -7.55
N TRP A 521 -13.32 -5.00 -7.51
CA TRP A 521 -13.45 -4.17 -6.31
C TRP A 521 -14.85 -3.59 -6.19
N ASN A 522 -15.32 -2.90 -7.24
CA ASN A 522 -16.68 -2.43 -7.40
C ASN A 522 -16.98 -2.27 -8.89
N GLU A 523 -17.99 -2.98 -9.41
CA GLU A 523 -18.40 -2.95 -10.83
C GLU A 523 -17.20 -2.99 -11.79
N THR A 524 -17.02 -1.95 -12.62
CA THR A 524 -15.93 -1.83 -13.60
C THR A 524 -14.72 -1.02 -13.12
N PHE A 525 -14.66 -0.66 -11.83
CA PHE A 525 -13.56 0.13 -11.29
C PHE A 525 -12.20 -0.56 -11.50
N ALA A 526 -11.22 0.23 -11.97
CA ALA A 526 -9.83 -0.16 -12.23
C ALA A 526 -9.61 -1.23 -13.32
N LEU A 527 -10.63 -1.91 -13.85
CA LEU A 527 -10.46 -3.10 -14.70
C LEU A 527 -9.64 -2.84 -15.99
N ASP A 528 -9.66 -1.61 -16.50
CA ASP A 528 -8.89 -1.18 -17.68
C ASP A 528 -7.50 -0.59 -17.38
N THR A 529 -7.16 -0.39 -16.10
CA THR A 529 -5.98 0.39 -15.66
C THR A 529 -5.10 -0.32 -14.63
N LEU A 530 -5.61 -1.39 -14.03
CA LEU A 530 -4.84 -2.35 -13.23
C LEU A 530 -3.87 -3.16 -14.11
N TYR A 531 -2.91 -3.85 -13.49
CA TYR A 531 -2.06 -4.86 -14.13
C TYR A 531 -2.02 -6.10 -13.24
N TYR A 532 -2.79 -7.14 -13.61
CA TYR A 532 -2.81 -8.43 -12.93
C TYR A 532 -2.20 -9.50 -13.82
N GLY A 533 -1.03 -9.99 -13.42
CA GLY A 533 -0.20 -10.88 -14.22
C GLY A 533 -0.13 -12.31 -13.66
N GLU A 534 -0.20 -13.29 -14.55
CA GLU A 534 0.12 -14.69 -14.24
C GLU A 534 1.18 -15.23 -15.21
N TYR A 535 2.23 -15.89 -14.67
CA TYR A 535 3.33 -16.46 -15.45
C TYR A 535 3.75 -17.83 -14.94
N ASN A 536 3.65 -18.87 -15.77
CA ASN A 536 4.21 -20.21 -15.52
C ASN A 536 3.83 -20.82 -14.15
N ASN A 537 2.59 -20.59 -13.69
CA ASN A 537 2.08 -21.16 -12.44
C ASN A 537 1.71 -22.64 -12.62
N THR A 538 1.69 -23.39 -11.51
CA THR A 538 1.40 -24.83 -11.49
C THR A 538 0.32 -25.16 -10.46
N GLY A 539 -0.16 -26.41 -10.44
CA GLY A 539 -1.23 -26.85 -9.56
C GLY A 539 -2.63 -26.62 -10.12
N PRO A 540 -3.67 -27.22 -9.50
CA PRO A 540 -5.01 -27.28 -10.08
C PRO A 540 -5.74 -25.93 -10.16
N GLY A 541 -5.39 -24.95 -9.31
CA GLY A 541 -5.92 -23.57 -9.38
C GLY A 541 -5.27 -22.69 -10.46
N ALA A 542 -4.19 -23.15 -11.11
CA ALA A 542 -3.47 -22.39 -12.13
C ALA A 542 -4.12 -22.44 -13.54
N ALA A 543 -5.26 -23.10 -13.70
CA ALA A 543 -5.96 -23.18 -14.99
C ALA A 543 -6.45 -21.80 -15.48
N LEU A 544 -6.02 -21.41 -16.68
CA LEU A 544 -6.21 -20.05 -17.22
C LEU A 544 -7.50 -19.87 -18.04
N ASN A 545 -8.15 -20.97 -18.45
CA ASN A 545 -9.25 -21.00 -19.43
C ASN A 545 -10.56 -20.30 -18.98
N GLN A 546 -10.71 -20.01 -17.69
CA GLN A 546 -11.89 -19.33 -17.13
C GLN A 546 -11.53 -18.03 -16.39
N ARG A 547 -10.30 -17.53 -16.58
CA ARG A 547 -9.85 -16.26 -15.99
C ARG A 547 -10.68 -15.08 -16.51
N VAL A 548 -10.70 -14.01 -15.73
CA VAL A 548 -11.40 -12.76 -16.09
C VAL A 548 -10.89 -12.16 -17.40
N ASN A 549 -11.82 -11.64 -18.22
CA ASN A 549 -11.50 -11.02 -19.52
C ASN A 549 -11.39 -9.48 -19.40
N TRP A 550 -10.64 -9.00 -18.41
CA TRP A 550 -10.43 -7.56 -18.19
C TRP A 550 -9.21 -7.07 -18.99
N THR A 551 -9.22 -5.82 -19.46
CA THR A 551 -8.10 -5.25 -20.23
C THR A 551 -6.78 -5.22 -19.43
N GLY A 552 -6.86 -5.01 -18.10
CA GLY A 552 -5.72 -5.06 -17.18
C GLY A 552 -5.31 -6.47 -16.72
N TYR A 553 -6.02 -7.53 -17.15
CA TYR A 553 -5.56 -8.90 -16.91
C TYR A 553 -4.59 -9.34 -18.00
N HIS A 554 -3.44 -9.87 -17.59
CA HIS A 554 -2.35 -10.22 -18.48
C HIS A 554 -1.87 -11.65 -18.23
N LEU A 555 -2.17 -12.54 -19.18
CA LEU A 555 -1.40 -13.77 -19.31
C LEU A 555 -0.01 -13.40 -19.83
N MET A 556 0.98 -13.44 -18.94
CA MET A 556 2.34 -13.03 -19.25
C MET A 556 2.99 -14.14 -20.07
N ASN A 557 3.20 -13.90 -21.36
CA ASN A 557 3.66 -14.94 -22.29
C ASN A 557 5.17 -14.90 -22.57
N THR A 558 5.89 -13.93 -22.00
CA THR A 558 7.34 -13.77 -22.26
C THR A 558 8.15 -13.70 -20.98
N THR A 559 9.34 -14.31 -21.00
CA THR A 559 10.34 -14.19 -19.93
C THR A 559 10.72 -12.73 -19.69
N ALA A 560 10.79 -11.90 -20.73
CA ALA A 560 11.10 -10.47 -20.62
C ALA A 560 10.00 -9.67 -19.90
N GLU A 561 8.75 -10.13 -19.92
CA GLU A 561 7.67 -9.53 -19.14
C GLU A 561 7.72 -9.96 -17.68
N ALA A 562 7.86 -11.27 -17.42
CA ALA A 562 8.00 -11.79 -16.06
C ALA A 562 9.26 -11.29 -15.34
N TYR A 563 10.37 -11.07 -16.06
CA TYR A 563 11.62 -10.60 -15.48
C TYR A 563 11.48 -9.25 -14.77
N LYS A 564 10.56 -8.39 -15.23
CA LYS A 564 10.25 -7.07 -14.65
C LYS A 564 9.80 -7.14 -13.19
N PHE A 565 9.28 -8.29 -12.75
CA PHE A 565 8.74 -8.54 -11.42
C PHE A 565 9.69 -9.37 -10.54
N THR A 566 10.90 -9.68 -11.02
CA THR A 566 11.92 -10.41 -10.25
C THR A 566 12.58 -9.51 -9.20
N VAL A 567 13.27 -10.13 -8.24
CA VAL A 567 14.01 -9.43 -7.18
C VAL A 567 14.98 -8.38 -7.75
N ALA A 568 15.74 -8.73 -8.79
CA ALA A 568 16.73 -7.83 -9.40
C ALA A 568 16.10 -6.63 -10.14
N SER A 569 14.95 -6.82 -10.79
CA SER A 569 14.34 -5.77 -11.63
C SER A 569 13.28 -4.94 -10.94
N PHE A 570 12.58 -5.50 -9.94
CA PHE A 570 11.38 -4.88 -9.37
C PHE A 570 11.65 -4.11 -8.07
N ILE A 571 12.50 -4.68 -7.22
CA ILE A 571 12.92 -4.09 -5.94
C ILE A 571 14.42 -3.77 -5.92
N PHE A 572 15.11 -3.93 -7.04
CA PHE A 572 16.56 -3.72 -7.19
C PHE A 572 17.40 -4.55 -6.20
N GLY A 573 16.88 -5.71 -5.77
CA GLY A 573 17.37 -6.47 -4.63
C GLY A 573 18.85 -6.85 -4.69
N SER A 574 19.43 -7.00 -5.89
CA SER A 574 20.86 -7.25 -6.06
C SER A 574 21.78 -6.17 -5.49
N SER A 575 21.30 -4.94 -5.26
CA SER A 575 22.12 -3.86 -4.65
C SER A 575 22.10 -3.85 -3.11
N TRP A 576 21.09 -4.45 -2.47
CA TRP A 576 20.84 -4.28 -1.03
C TRP A 576 20.55 -5.57 -0.24
N LEU A 577 20.14 -6.66 -0.91
CA LEU A 577 19.92 -7.96 -0.26
C LEU A 577 21.21 -8.72 0.10
N PRO A 578 22.30 -8.75 -0.71
CA PRO A 578 23.47 -9.57 -0.39
C PRO A 578 24.06 -9.34 1.03
N PRO A 579 24.19 -8.09 1.52
CA PRO A 579 24.67 -7.84 2.89
C PRO A 579 23.72 -8.29 4.01
N THR A 580 22.47 -8.67 3.71
CA THR A 580 21.51 -9.16 4.70
C THR A 580 21.72 -10.64 5.04
N GLY A 581 22.52 -11.37 4.24
CA GLY A 581 22.75 -12.81 4.37
C GLY A 581 21.55 -13.70 4.00
N VAL A 582 20.41 -13.12 3.60
CA VAL A 582 19.23 -13.87 3.16
C VAL A 582 19.41 -14.35 1.72
N ALA A 583 19.21 -15.65 1.49
CA ALA A 583 19.28 -16.23 0.15
C ALA A 583 18.08 -15.78 -0.72
N PHE A 584 18.35 -15.33 -1.96
CA PHE A 584 17.33 -14.89 -2.90
C PHE A 584 17.65 -15.33 -4.33
N LEU A 585 16.61 -15.60 -5.13
CA LEU A 585 16.72 -15.76 -6.58
C LEU A 585 16.52 -14.38 -7.22
N ALA A 586 17.58 -13.89 -7.87
CA ALA A 586 17.62 -12.56 -8.46
C ALA A 586 16.71 -12.43 -9.70
N GLY A 587 16.65 -13.48 -10.54
CA GLY A 587 15.90 -13.54 -11.80
C GLY A 587 14.85 -14.65 -11.84
N LEU A 588 14.53 -15.14 -13.04
CA LEU A 588 13.54 -16.23 -13.27
C LEU A 588 14.16 -17.64 -13.32
N THR A 589 15.49 -17.75 -13.32
CA THR A 589 16.21 -19.03 -13.36
C THR A 589 17.00 -19.21 -12.08
N THR A 590 16.97 -20.42 -11.54
CA THR A 590 17.83 -20.90 -10.44
C THR A 590 19.28 -21.04 -10.85
#